data_AF-B9BTZ2-F1
#
_entry.id   AF-B9BTZ2-F1
#
_cell.length_a   1.000
_cell.length_b   1.000
_cell.length_c   1.000
_cell.angle_alpha   90.00
_cell.angle_beta   90.00
_cell.angle_gamma   90.00
#
_symmetry.space_group_name_H-M   'P 1'
#
loop_
_entity.id
_entity.type
_entity.pdbx_description
1 polymer ?
#
loop_
_entity_poly.entity_id
_entity_poly.type
_entity_poly.pdbx_seq_one_letter_code
_entity_poly.pdbx_strand_id
1 'polypeptide(L)'
;MAQHSPNDAQLTEPVVTLEGQLREMYGRAAYTHKTHEKMADRYFARYRCFKTAEIALSAATASSLLLAVLGDTHLGTSVGAGFSAILLGFTLYFKEAGLTEKAQKHSEVASNLWAIREALLSLLVDMKDGCEVEQIRGERDHINERLKQIYSSAPRTDKPAYEAAQKALKDAEELFFSDDELDRMLPRQLRKNHG
;
A
#
# COMPACT_ATOMS: atom_id res chain seq x y z
N MET A 1 28.02 55.66 23.91
CA MET A 1 27.45 54.69 24.88
C MET A 1 26.31 53.97 24.18
N ALA A 2 26.39 52.63 24.15
CA ALA A 2 25.30 51.64 23.96
C ALA A 2 24.41 51.77 22.70
N GLN A 3 24.09 50.73 21.93
CA GLN A 3 24.22 49.27 22.10
C GLN A 3 23.96 48.58 20.74
N HIS A 4 24.59 47.43 20.58
CA HIS A 4 24.48 46.48 19.48
C HIS A 4 23.20 45.63 19.64
N SER A 5 22.48 45.31 18.55
CA SER A 5 22.25 43.95 18.00
C SER A 5 20.78 43.46 18.21
N PRO A 6 20.31 42.37 17.57
CA PRO A 6 20.30 42.05 16.13
C PRO A 6 18.98 41.36 15.67
N ASN A 7 19.00 40.87 14.42
CA ASN A 7 18.34 39.65 13.95
C ASN A 7 16.97 39.81 13.28
N ASP A 8 17.02 40.24 12.02
CA ASP A 8 16.10 39.73 11.01
C ASP A 8 16.19 38.19 11.04
N ALA A 9 15.15 37.56 11.59
CA ALA A 9 14.91 36.15 11.42
C ALA A 9 14.67 35.89 9.93
N GLN A 10 15.74 35.68 9.19
CA GLN A 10 15.68 35.01 7.90
C GLN A 10 15.06 33.64 8.15
N LEU A 11 13.78 33.50 7.81
CA LEU A 11 13.16 32.21 7.57
C LEU A 11 13.95 31.58 6.42
N THR A 12 14.97 30.80 6.77
CA THR A 12 15.70 29.97 5.81
C THR A 12 14.71 28.95 5.27
N GLU A 13 14.16 29.23 4.09
CA GLU A 13 13.64 28.22 3.17
C GLU A 13 14.60 27.01 3.21
N PRO A 14 14.12 25.78 3.50
CA PRO A 14 15.02 24.64 3.58
C PRO A 14 15.63 24.42 2.20
N VAL A 15 16.90 24.78 2.03
CA VAL A 15 17.67 24.43 0.84
C VAL A 15 17.59 22.91 0.71
N VAL A 16 16.89 22.40 -0.32
CA VAL A 16 16.71 20.97 -0.54
C VAL A 16 18.09 20.33 -0.75
N THR A 17 18.59 19.66 0.28
CA THR A 17 19.84 18.90 0.21
C THR A 17 19.59 17.55 -0.46
N LEU A 18 20.63 16.98 -1.07
CA LEU A 18 20.54 15.63 -1.66
C LEU A 18 20.09 14.60 -0.62
N GLU A 19 20.59 14.71 0.62
CA GLU A 19 20.13 13.92 1.75
C GLU A 19 18.63 14.11 2.03
N GLY A 20 18.17 15.36 2.12
CA GLY A 20 16.75 15.67 2.34
C GLY A 20 15.86 15.03 1.28
N GLN A 21 16.26 15.12 0.02
CA GLN A 21 15.57 14.48 -1.09
C GLN A 21 15.50 12.95 -0.92
N LEU A 22 16.61 12.28 -0.61
CA LEU A 22 16.64 10.83 -0.41
C LEU A 22 15.78 10.37 0.77
N ARG A 23 15.76 11.14 1.86
CA ARG A 23 14.90 10.89 3.03
C ARG A 23 13.43 11.03 2.68
N GLU A 24 13.06 12.07 1.94
CA GLU A 24 11.68 12.27 1.48
C GLU A 24 11.24 11.14 0.52
N MET A 25 12.11 10.75 -0.41
CA MET A 25 11.89 9.59 -1.28
C MET A 25 11.64 8.32 -0.47
N TYR A 26 12.42 8.10 0.60
CA TYR A 26 12.23 6.95 1.50
C TYR A 26 10.86 7.02 2.19
N GLY A 27 10.48 8.18 2.74
CA GLY A 27 9.18 8.39 3.38
C GLY A 27 8.02 8.09 2.44
N ARG A 28 8.07 8.64 1.22
CA ARG A 28 7.06 8.39 0.17
C ARG A 28 6.96 6.92 -0.22
N ALA A 29 8.11 6.25 -0.39
CA ALA A 29 8.16 4.82 -0.68
C ALA A 29 7.63 3.97 0.49
N ALA A 30 7.97 4.32 1.73
CA ALA A 30 7.50 3.65 2.96
C ALA A 30 5.98 3.77 3.13
N TYR A 31 5.44 4.97 2.96
CA TYR A 31 4.00 5.21 3.03
C TYR A 31 3.24 4.45 1.95
N THR A 32 3.71 4.53 0.70
CA THR A 32 3.06 3.86 -0.43
C THR A 32 3.16 2.34 -0.30
N HIS A 33 4.32 1.82 0.13
CA HIS A 33 4.48 0.40 0.45
C HIS A 33 3.42 -0.03 1.46
N LYS A 34 3.30 0.68 2.60
CA LYS A 34 2.34 0.31 3.64
C LYS A 34 0.89 0.35 3.14
N THR A 35 0.57 1.31 2.29
CA THR A 35 -0.74 1.43 1.65
C THR A 35 -1.06 0.20 0.80
N HIS A 36 -0.12 -0.24 -0.04
CA HIS A 36 -0.29 -1.43 -0.87
C HIS A 36 -0.39 -2.73 -0.03
N GLU A 37 0.38 -2.89 1.04
CA GLU A 37 0.21 -4.00 1.99
C GLU A 37 -1.22 -4.03 2.56
N LYS A 38 -1.73 -2.88 3.04
CA LYS A 38 -3.08 -2.80 3.62
C LYS A 38 -4.17 -3.07 2.60
N MET A 39 -3.97 -2.67 1.35
CA MET A 39 -4.90 -2.99 0.27
C MET A 39 -4.92 -4.49 -0.03
N ALA A 40 -3.75 -5.14 -0.09
CA ALA A 40 -3.66 -6.59 -0.26
C ALA A 40 -4.34 -7.34 0.91
N ASP A 41 -4.04 -6.96 2.16
CA ASP A 41 -4.67 -7.53 3.37
C ASP A 41 -6.19 -7.43 3.31
N ARG A 42 -6.72 -6.28 2.92
CA ARG A 42 -8.17 -6.04 2.80
C ARG A 42 -8.82 -6.93 1.76
N TYR A 43 -8.19 -7.09 0.59
CA TYR A 43 -8.67 -8.00 -0.45
C TYR A 43 -8.61 -9.47 0.01
N PHE A 44 -7.55 -9.88 0.70
CA PHE A 44 -7.44 -11.22 1.30
C PHE A 44 -8.48 -11.46 2.39
N ALA A 45 -8.74 -10.50 3.27
CA ALA A 45 -9.77 -10.60 4.29
C ALA A 45 -11.16 -10.78 3.67
N ARG A 46 -11.48 -9.99 2.63
CA ARG A 46 -12.73 -10.13 1.88
C ARG A 46 -12.81 -11.49 1.19
N TYR A 47 -11.73 -11.95 0.56
CA TYR A 47 -11.65 -13.30 -0.03
C TYR A 47 -11.96 -14.39 1.00
N ARG A 48 -11.37 -14.32 2.19
CA ARG A 48 -11.62 -15.29 3.28
C ARG A 48 -13.09 -15.30 3.69
N CYS A 49 -13.72 -14.14 3.83
CA CYS A 49 -15.14 -14.04 4.15
C CYS A 49 -16.01 -14.73 3.09
N PHE A 50 -15.77 -14.44 1.80
CA PHE A 50 -16.48 -15.11 0.70
C PHE A 50 -16.26 -16.62 0.72
N LYS A 51 -15.02 -17.07 0.94
CA LYS A 51 -14.69 -18.49 0.95
C LYS A 51 -15.38 -19.23 2.09
N THR A 52 -15.45 -18.62 3.27
CA THR A 52 -16.20 -19.17 4.41
C THR A 52 -17.69 -19.29 4.11
N ALA A 53 -18.30 -18.26 3.50
CA ALA A 53 -19.70 -18.30 3.10
C ALA A 53 -19.97 -19.36 2.01
N GLU A 54 -19.08 -19.50 1.03
CA GLU A 54 -19.17 -20.52 -0.02
C GLU A 54 -19.15 -21.93 0.57
N ILE A 55 -18.25 -22.20 1.52
CA ILE A 55 -18.14 -23.50 2.20
C ILE A 55 -19.43 -23.80 2.99
N ALA A 56 -19.94 -22.82 3.75
CA ALA A 56 -21.17 -22.98 4.51
C ALA A 56 -22.38 -23.29 3.61
N LEU A 57 -22.52 -22.55 2.50
CA LEU A 57 -23.58 -22.76 1.54
C LEU A 57 -23.44 -24.09 0.79
N SER A 58 -22.20 -24.49 0.46
CA SER A 58 -21.92 -25.80 -0.14
C SER A 58 -22.29 -26.96 0.78
N ALA A 59 -21.98 -26.83 2.08
CA ALA A 59 -22.38 -27.82 3.08
C ALA A 59 -23.90 -27.91 3.21
N ALA A 60 -24.60 -26.77 3.26
CA ALA A 60 -26.06 -26.73 3.30
C ALA A 60 -26.70 -27.39 2.06
N THR A 61 -26.18 -27.08 0.86
CA THR A 61 -26.60 -27.72 -0.39
C THR A 61 -26.37 -29.24 -0.33
N ALA A 62 -25.19 -29.70 0.07
CA ALA A 62 -24.88 -31.13 0.17
C ALA A 62 -25.80 -31.85 1.17
N SER A 63 -26.04 -31.27 2.35
CA SER A 63 -26.97 -31.82 3.34
C SER A 63 -28.40 -31.93 2.82
N SER A 64 -28.89 -30.91 2.09
CA SER A 64 -30.24 -30.95 1.51
C SER A 64 -30.40 -32.01 0.42
N LEU A 65 -29.38 -32.21 -0.42
CA LEU A 65 -29.37 -33.26 -1.43
C LEU A 65 -29.30 -34.66 -0.81
N LEU A 66 -28.52 -34.85 0.26
CA LEU A 66 -28.49 -36.11 1.00
C LEU A 66 -29.86 -36.45 1.59
N LEU A 67 -30.57 -35.47 2.17
CA LEU A 67 -31.93 -35.66 2.66
C LEU A 67 -32.92 -36.00 1.54
N ALA A 68 -32.75 -35.42 0.34
CA ALA A 68 -33.59 -35.72 -0.82
C ALA A 68 -33.37 -37.14 -1.38
N VAL A 69 -32.13 -37.65 -1.31
CA VAL A 69 -31.78 -38.99 -1.79
C VAL A 69 -32.14 -40.08 -0.78
N LEU A 70 -31.94 -39.81 0.52
CA LEU A 70 -32.15 -40.79 1.59
C LEU A 70 -33.55 -40.72 2.22
N GLY A 71 -34.22 -39.58 2.10
CA GLY A 71 -35.58 -39.37 2.58
C GLY A 71 -36.52 -39.13 1.40
N ASP A 72 -37.70 -39.73 1.44
CA ASP A 72 -38.73 -39.61 0.41
C ASP A 72 -39.46 -38.24 0.50
N THR A 73 -38.67 -37.16 0.43
CA THR A 73 -39.13 -35.81 0.76
C THR A 73 -38.93 -34.87 -0.42
N HIS A 74 -40.02 -34.55 -1.12
CA HIS A 74 -40.07 -33.49 -2.12
C HIS A 74 -39.52 -32.16 -1.60
N LEU A 75 -39.63 -31.91 -0.29
CA LEU A 75 -39.06 -30.76 0.41
C LEU A 75 -37.52 -30.70 0.28
N GLY A 76 -36.82 -31.82 0.43
CA GLY A 76 -35.35 -31.87 0.31
C GLY A 76 -34.88 -31.47 -1.09
N THR A 77 -35.59 -31.94 -2.13
CA THR A 77 -35.28 -31.64 -3.52
C THR A 77 -35.51 -30.17 -3.87
N SER A 78 -36.64 -29.58 -3.47
CA SER A 78 -36.93 -28.16 -3.73
C SER A 78 -35.97 -27.22 -3.00
N VAL A 79 -35.65 -27.52 -1.73
CA VAL A 79 -34.69 -26.74 -0.93
C VAL A 79 -33.28 -26.85 -1.51
N GLY A 80 -32.85 -28.06 -1.88
CA GLY A 80 -31.53 -28.29 -2.46
C GLY A 80 -31.35 -27.64 -3.84
N ALA A 81 -32.38 -27.63 -4.68
CA ALA A 81 -32.36 -26.90 -5.95
C ALA A 81 -32.18 -25.39 -5.72
N GLY A 82 -32.91 -24.81 -4.75
CA GLY A 82 -32.78 -23.41 -4.37
C GLY A 82 -31.38 -23.05 -3.88
N PHE A 83 -30.83 -23.81 -2.92
CA PHE A 83 -29.47 -23.56 -2.43
C PHE A 83 -28.41 -23.77 -3.51
N SER A 84 -28.59 -24.75 -4.40
CA SER A 84 -27.69 -24.96 -5.55
C SER A 84 -27.67 -23.76 -6.49
N ALA A 85 -28.84 -23.18 -6.80
CA ALA A 85 -28.92 -22.00 -7.65
C ALA A 85 -28.27 -20.76 -7.00
N ILE A 86 -28.50 -20.56 -5.70
CA ILE A 86 -27.86 -19.46 -4.95
C ILE A 86 -26.33 -19.67 -4.90
N LEU A 87 -25.88 -20.89 -4.64
CA LEU A 87 -24.45 -21.23 -4.61
C LEU A 87 -23.78 -20.97 -5.95
N LEU A 88 -24.42 -21.39 -7.04
CA LEU A 88 -23.93 -21.14 -8.39
C LEU A 88 -23.79 -19.64 -8.66
N GLY A 89 -24.84 -18.85 -8.38
CA GLY A 89 -24.79 -17.40 -8.54
C GLY A 89 -23.71 -16.75 -7.67
N PHE A 90 -23.56 -17.20 -6.43
CA PHE A 90 -22.55 -16.72 -5.48
C PHE A 90 -21.12 -16.99 -5.97
N THR A 91 -20.84 -18.22 -6.41
CA THR A 91 -19.52 -18.62 -6.92
C THR A 91 -19.18 -17.90 -8.23
N LEU A 92 -20.15 -17.71 -9.14
CA LEU A 92 -19.93 -16.96 -10.37
C LEU A 92 -19.60 -15.50 -10.08
N TYR A 93 -20.38 -14.82 -9.24
CA TYR A 93 -20.10 -13.45 -8.81
C TYR A 93 -18.73 -13.31 -8.14
N PHE A 94 -18.39 -14.24 -7.23
CA PHE A 94 -17.12 -14.21 -6.54
C PHE A 94 -15.93 -14.37 -7.49
N LYS A 95 -16.05 -15.25 -8.50
CA LYS A 95 -15.02 -15.43 -9.54
C LYS A 95 -14.79 -14.13 -10.31
N GLU A 96 -15.85 -13.42 -10.69
CA GLU A 96 -15.75 -12.14 -11.39
C GLU A 96 -15.18 -11.01 -10.51
N ALA A 97 -15.34 -11.08 -9.19
CA ALA A 97 -14.83 -10.05 -8.29
C ALA A 97 -13.29 -9.91 -8.30
N GLY A 98 -12.57 -10.98 -8.69
CA GLY A 98 -11.11 -10.97 -8.90
C GLY A 98 -10.30 -10.59 -7.66
N LEU A 99 -10.77 -10.93 -6.45
CA LEU A 99 -10.20 -10.45 -5.19
C LEU A 99 -8.77 -10.94 -4.96
N THR A 100 -8.46 -12.18 -5.34
CA THR A 100 -7.10 -12.74 -5.22
C THR A 100 -6.13 -12.07 -6.18
N GLU A 101 -6.55 -11.83 -7.43
CA GLU A 101 -5.74 -11.13 -8.43
C GLU A 101 -5.44 -9.69 -7.98
N LYS A 102 -6.46 -8.97 -7.47
CA LYS A 102 -6.28 -7.64 -6.90
C LYS A 102 -5.32 -7.65 -5.71
N ALA A 103 -5.47 -8.62 -4.80
CA ALA A 103 -4.58 -8.78 -3.66
C ALA A 103 -3.13 -9.01 -4.12
N GLN A 104 -2.91 -9.93 -5.06
CA GLN A 104 -1.59 -10.25 -5.62
C GLN A 104 -0.94 -9.02 -6.27
N LYS A 105 -1.67 -8.27 -7.09
CA LYS A 105 -1.15 -7.05 -7.73
C LYS A 105 -0.71 -6.00 -6.69
N HIS A 106 -1.47 -5.82 -5.61
CA HIS A 106 -1.05 -4.92 -4.54
C HIS A 106 0.16 -5.46 -3.75
N SER A 107 0.21 -6.77 -3.46
CA SER A 107 1.35 -7.42 -2.82
C SER A 107 2.64 -7.31 -3.64
N GLU A 108 2.56 -7.45 -4.96
CA GLU A 108 3.70 -7.30 -5.86
C GLU A 108 4.27 -5.88 -5.83
N VAL A 109 3.40 -4.87 -5.93
CA VAL A 109 3.82 -3.46 -5.80
C VAL A 109 4.43 -3.19 -4.43
N ALA A 110 3.85 -3.71 -3.34
CA ALA A 110 4.39 -3.60 -1.99
C ALA A 110 5.81 -4.18 -1.91
N SER A 111 6.02 -5.39 -2.43
CA SER A 111 7.34 -6.05 -2.47
C SER A 111 8.37 -5.24 -3.26
N ASN A 112 7.98 -4.69 -4.42
CA ASN A 112 8.86 -3.87 -5.24
C ASN A 112 9.23 -2.55 -4.53
N LEU A 113 8.27 -1.92 -3.84
CA LEU A 113 8.53 -0.72 -3.04
C LEU A 113 9.38 -1.01 -1.81
N TRP A 114 9.27 -2.19 -1.21
CA TRP A 114 10.19 -2.63 -0.16
C TRP A 114 11.63 -2.65 -0.66
N ALA A 115 11.90 -3.22 -1.84
CA ALA A 115 13.23 -3.20 -2.43
C ALA A 115 13.77 -1.78 -2.70
N ILE A 116 12.90 -0.84 -3.09
CA ILE A 116 13.28 0.58 -3.23
C ILE A 116 13.66 1.20 -1.88
N ARG A 117 12.90 0.89 -0.82
CA ARG A 117 13.20 1.39 0.54
C ARG A 117 14.56 0.92 1.02
N GLU A 118 14.88 -0.36 0.82
CA GLU A 118 16.19 -0.91 1.17
C GLU A 118 17.30 -0.23 0.36
N ALA A 119 17.11 -0.02 -0.95
CA ALA A 119 18.07 0.69 -1.79
C ALA A 119 18.30 2.14 -1.33
N LEU A 120 17.24 2.85 -0.95
CA LEU A 120 17.33 4.21 -0.43
C LEU A 120 18.03 4.27 0.94
N LEU A 121 17.82 3.28 1.81
CA LEU A 121 18.55 3.18 3.07
C LEU A 121 20.03 2.98 2.83
N SER A 122 20.40 2.04 1.96
CA SER A 122 21.80 1.83 1.60
C SER A 122 22.42 3.10 1.03
N LEU A 123 21.73 3.78 0.11
CA LEU A 123 22.23 5.02 -0.50
C LEU A 123 22.43 6.16 0.51
N LEU A 124 21.54 6.26 1.52
CA LEU A 124 21.71 7.21 2.63
C LEU A 124 22.93 6.87 3.50
N VAL A 125 23.23 5.58 3.70
CA VAL A 125 24.44 5.13 4.40
C VAL A 125 25.69 5.44 3.56
N ASP A 126 25.70 5.10 2.28
CA ASP A 126 26.84 5.35 1.38
C ASP A 126 27.20 6.85 1.32
N MET A 127 26.19 7.71 1.26
CA MET A 127 26.38 9.16 1.31
C MET A 127 26.96 9.62 2.66
N LYS A 128 26.55 9.02 3.77
CA LYS A 128 27.10 9.31 5.11
C LYS A 128 28.55 8.83 5.27
N ASP A 129 28.90 7.72 4.61
CA ASP A 129 30.24 7.15 4.59
C ASP A 129 31.20 7.93 3.65
N GLY A 130 30.71 8.96 2.98
CA GLY A 130 31.53 9.89 2.19
C GLY A 130 31.73 9.46 0.73
N CYS A 131 30.82 8.65 0.18
CA CYS A 131 30.83 8.31 -1.24
C CYS A 131 30.67 9.56 -2.12
N GLU A 132 31.18 9.50 -3.36
CA GLU A 132 31.19 10.65 -4.28
C GLU A 132 29.76 11.12 -4.60
N VAL A 133 29.52 12.43 -4.56
CA VAL A 133 28.18 13.01 -4.74
C VAL A 133 27.58 12.66 -6.10
N GLU A 134 28.42 12.62 -7.14
CA GLU A 134 28.07 12.24 -8.51
C GLU A 134 27.58 10.80 -8.58
N GLN A 135 28.20 9.88 -7.84
CA GLN A 135 27.77 8.48 -7.74
C GLN A 135 26.41 8.38 -7.04
N ILE A 136 26.22 9.11 -5.93
CA ILE A 136 24.94 9.15 -5.20
C ILE A 136 23.81 9.69 -6.10
N ARG A 137 24.09 10.73 -6.90
CA ARG A 137 23.12 11.27 -7.87
C ARG A 137 22.76 10.26 -8.94
N GLY A 138 23.73 9.50 -9.45
CA GLY A 138 23.51 8.43 -10.42
C GLY A 138 22.57 7.35 -9.89
N GLU A 139 22.83 6.84 -8.68
CA GLU A 139 21.98 5.83 -8.05
C GLU A 139 20.58 6.37 -7.71
N ARG A 140 20.48 7.62 -7.24
CA ARG A 140 19.19 8.28 -7.04
C ARG A 140 18.37 8.31 -8.34
N ASP A 141 18.99 8.68 -9.46
CA ASP A 141 18.30 8.78 -10.75
C ASP A 141 17.86 7.39 -11.26
N HIS A 142 18.67 6.36 -11.02
CA HIS A 142 18.30 4.97 -11.27
C HIS A 142 17.11 4.51 -10.40
N ILE A 143 17.10 4.85 -9.10
CA ILE A 143 15.97 4.58 -8.20
C ILE A 143 14.71 5.30 -8.68
N ASN A 144 14.81 6.54 -9.15
CA ASN A 144 13.68 7.29 -9.69
C ASN A 144 13.05 6.61 -10.92
N GLU A 145 13.86 6.08 -11.84
CA GLU A 145 13.34 5.37 -13.01
C GLU A 145 12.63 4.06 -12.59
N ARG A 146 13.19 3.32 -11.62
CA ARG A 146 12.52 2.14 -11.05
C ARG A 146 11.20 2.49 -10.37
N LEU A 147 11.16 3.56 -9.58
CA LEU A 147 9.94 4.07 -8.95
C LEU A 147 8.87 4.41 -9.99
N LYS A 148 9.25 5.10 -11.07
CA LYS A 148 8.35 5.43 -12.18
C LYS A 148 7.75 4.18 -12.81
N GLN A 149 8.56 3.14 -13.04
CA GLN A 149 8.08 1.85 -13.56
C GLN A 149 7.07 1.21 -12.61
N ILE A 150 7.40 1.11 -11.32
CA ILE A 150 6.52 0.53 -10.29
C ILE A 150 5.19 1.28 -10.20
N TYR A 151 5.22 2.61 -10.20
CA TYR A 151 4.01 3.41 -10.11
C TYR A 151 3.18 3.37 -11.39
N SER A 152 3.82 3.23 -12.56
CA SER A 152 3.10 3.09 -13.83
C SER A 152 2.30 1.79 -13.95
N SER A 153 2.78 0.71 -13.30
CA SER A 153 2.14 -0.61 -13.29
C SER A 153 1.22 -0.83 -12.09
N ALA A 154 1.20 0.10 -11.13
CA ALA A 154 0.38 -0.02 -9.93
C ALA A 154 -1.13 -0.05 -10.28
N PRO A 155 -1.94 -0.87 -9.58
CA PRO A 155 -3.39 -0.88 -9.77
C PRO A 155 -3.98 0.53 -9.65
N ARG A 156 -4.74 0.95 -10.67
CA ARG A 156 -5.40 2.27 -10.64
C ARG A 156 -6.38 2.34 -9.48
N THR A 157 -6.36 3.47 -8.79
CA THR A 157 -7.34 3.81 -7.75
C THR A 157 -8.71 4.09 -8.37
N ASP A 158 -9.76 3.79 -7.61
CA ASP A 158 -11.16 4.01 -7.99
C ASP A 158 -11.53 5.50 -7.98
N LYS A 159 -12.65 5.85 -8.62
CA LYS A 159 -13.12 7.24 -8.76
C LYS A 159 -13.23 8.00 -7.42
N PRO A 160 -13.73 7.41 -6.31
CA PRO A 160 -13.74 8.07 -5.01
C PRO A 160 -12.34 8.41 -4.49
N ALA A 161 -11.35 7.53 -4.74
CA ALA A 161 -9.97 7.79 -4.36
C ALA A 161 -9.33 8.90 -5.19
N TYR A 162 -9.71 9.07 -6.46
CA TYR A 162 -9.28 10.22 -7.27
C TYR A 162 -9.82 11.55 -6.72
N GLU A 163 -11.10 11.60 -6.37
CA GLU A 163 -11.74 12.80 -5.78
C GLU A 163 -11.17 13.12 -4.39
N ALA A 164 -10.91 12.10 -3.58
CA ALA A 164 -10.24 12.25 -2.28
C ALA A 164 -8.80 12.76 -2.45
N ALA A 165 -8.03 12.19 -3.38
CA ALA A 165 -6.68 12.65 -3.69
C ALA A 165 -6.68 14.11 -4.18
N GLN A 166 -7.63 14.50 -5.05
CA GLN A 166 -7.74 15.88 -5.51
C GLN A 166 -8.02 16.88 -4.38
N LYS A 167 -8.79 16.47 -3.36
CA LYS A 167 -9.05 17.28 -2.17
C LYS A 167 -7.80 17.39 -1.29
N ALA A 168 -7.17 16.26 -0.98
CA ALA A 168 -5.91 16.18 -0.23
C ALA A 168 -4.78 17.01 -0.85
N LEU A 169 -4.62 16.95 -2.18
CA LEU A 169 -3.60 17.68 -2.91
C LEU A 169 -3.80 19.21 -2.86
N LYS A 170 -5.03 19.69 -2.69
CA LYS A 170 -5.32 21.13 -2.52
C LYS A 170 -4.94 21.65 -1.15
N ASP A 171 -4.93 20.77 -0.14
CA ASP A 171 -4.58 21.11 1.24
C ASP A 171 -3.06 21.02 1.50
N ALA A 172 -2.27 20.61 0.49
CA ALA A 172 -0.79 20.63 0.35
C ALA A 172 0.07 19.98 1.46
N GLU A 173 -0.41 19.88 2.69
CA GLU A 173 0.29 19.25 3.83
C GLU A 173 0.41 17.73 3.68
N GLU A 174 -0.50 17.06 2.94
CA GLU A 174 -0.44 15.61 2.71
C GLU A 174 0.68 15.15 1.76
N LEU A 175 1.35 16.08 1.07
CA LEU A 175 2.41 15.76 0.11
C LEU A 175 3.82 15.76 0.70
N PHE A 176 3.99 16.37 1.88
CA PHE A 176 5.30 16.58 2.49
C PHE A 176 5.36 15.87 3.84
N PHE A 177 6.50 15.26 4.11
CA PHE A 177 6.78 14.74 5.44
C PHE A 177 7.53 15.80 6.22
N SER A 178 7.13 16.02 7.48
CA SER A 178 7.97 16.76 8.41
C SER A 178 9.28 16.00 8.69
N ASP A 179 10.34 16.73 9.07
CA ASP A 179 11.63 16.11 9.42
C ASP A 179 11.47 15.09 10.57
N ASP A 180 10.59 15.36 11.54
CA ASP A 180 10.27 14.47 12.65
C ASP A 180 9.56 13.18 12.21
N GLU A 181 8.66 13.26 11.21
CA GLU A 181 8.01 12.07 10.65
C GLU A 181 9.01 11.20 9.89
N LEU A 182 9.87 11.81 9.08
CA LEU A 182 10.94 11.09 8.39
C LEU A 182 11.89 10.43 9.38
N ASP A 183 12.26 11.11 10.46
CA ASP A 183 13.11 10.56 11.51
C ASP A 183 12.48 9.34 12.19
N ARG A 184 11.17 9.37 12.44
CA ARG A 184 10.44 8.22 13.02
C ARG A 184 10.44 7.01 12.07
N MET A 185 10.43 7.24 10.76
CA MET A 185 10.47 6.19 9.75
C MET A 185 11.87 5.60 9.54
N LEU A 186 12.93 6.40 9.76
CA LEU A 186 14.31 6.00 9.53
C LEU A 186 14.94 5.30 10.76
N PRO A 187 15.94 4.41 10.54
CA PRO A 187 16.80 3.91 11.59
C PRO A 187 17.49 5.04 12.36
N ARG A 188 17.74 4.85 13.66
CA ARG A 188 18.28 5.89 14.56
C ARG A 188 19.54 6.58 14.02
N GLN A 189 20.40 5.82 13.34
CA GLN A 189 21.69 6.28 12.81
C GLN A 189 21.55 7.25 11.63
N LEU A 190 20.39 7.28 10.97
CA LEU A 190 20.08 8.14 9.82
C LEU A 190 19.11 9.27 10.17
N ARG A 191 18.83 9.48 11.47
CA ARG A 191 17.95 10.57 11.92
C ARG A 191 18.70 11.90 12.02
N LYS A 192 18.03 13.00 11.70
CA LYS A 192 18.57 14.37 11.86
C LYS A 192 18.53 14.78 13.34
N ASN A 193 17.42 14.52 14.02
CA ASN A 193 17.26 14.80 15.42
C ASN A 193 17.72 13.58 16.23
N HIS A 194 18.94 13.64 16.77
CA HIS A 194 19.44 12.68 17.74
C HIS A 194 18.80 12.98 19.12
N GLY A 195 17.58 12.46 19.31
CA GLY A 195 16.93 12.29 20.61
C GLY A 195 16.76 10.81 20.94
#